data_AF-A0A524KKF2-F1
#
_entry.id   AF-A0A524KKF2-F1
#
_cell.length_a   1.000
_cell.length_b   1.000
_cell.length_c   1.000
_cell.angle_alpha   90.00
_cell.angle_beta   90.00
_cell.angle_gamma   90.00
#
_symmetry.space_group_name_H-M   'P 1'
#
loop_
_entity.id
_entity.type
_entity.pdbx_description
1 polymer ?
#
loop_
_entity_poly.entity_id
_entity_poly.type
_entity_poly.pdbx_seq_one_letter_code
_entity_poly.pdbx_strand_id
1 'polypeptide(L)'
;MRDELLHYYERELRFIRRELGDFAERYPAVAGQLLLEPDKCEDPHVERLIEAFSMLTARVQMRLDDDFPEITGAFLSLLQPHYLAPVPSSTVVQLEADADRADATSGMDIPRHSQLHTPSLSGVRCHFRTSYPVT
;
A
#
# COMPACT_ATOMS: atom_id res chain seq x y z
N MET A 1 20.08 1.58 0.47
CA MET A 1 19.53 2.94 0.39
C MET A 1 18.23 2.78 -0.38
N ARG A 2 17.06 3.25 0.11
CA ARG A 2 15.82 3.05 -0.67
C ARG A 2 15.98 3.74 -2.02
N ASP A 3 15.75 3.02 -3.10
CA ASP A 3 15.89 3.55 -4.47
C ASP A 3 14.99 4.79 -4.70
N GLU A 4 13.91 4.91 -3.92
CA GLU A 4 12.97 6.03 -3.93
C GLU A 4 13.54 7.33 -3.35
N LEU A 5 14.49 7.28 -2.41
CA LEU A 5 14.98 8.50 -1.73
C LEU A 5 15.60 9.49 -2.71
N LEU A 6 16.28 9.00 -3.75
CA LEU A 6 16.85 9.84 -4.79
C LEU A 6 15.75 10.62 -5.53
N HIS A 7 14.62 9.98 -5.83
CA HIS A 7 13.48 10.63 -6.46
C HIS A 7 12.89 11.76 -5.59
N TYR A 8 12.70 11.49 -4.29
CA TYR A 8 12.25 12.51 -3.35
C TYR A 8 13.26 13.65 -3.22
N TYR A 9 14.55 13.34 -3.12
CA TYR A 9 15.61 14.34 -3.05
C TYR A 9 15.60 15.27 -4.27
N GLU A 10 15.54 14.72 -5.48
CA GLU A 10 15.50 15.53 -6.70
C GLU A 10 14.21 16.35 -6.81
N ARG A 11 13.07 15.82 -6.34
CA ARG A 11 11.80 16.54 -6.27
C ARG A 11 11.90 17.74 -5.33
N GLU A 12 12.41 17.53 -4.11
CA GLU A 12 12.57 18.57 -3.11
C GLU A 12 13.61 19.61 -3.51
N LEU A 13 14.71 19.20 -4.13
CA LEU A 13 15.73 20.12 -4.64
C LEU A 13 15.15 21.06 -5.71
N ARG A 14 14.38 20.52 -6.66
CA ARG A 14 13.68 21.34 -7.66
C ARG A 14 12.64 22.26 -7.04
N PHE A 15 11.92 21.80 -6.02
CA PHE A 15 10.95 22.60 -5.30
C PHE A 15 11.62 23.79 -4.57
N ILE A 16 12.64 23.50 -3.77
CA ILE A 16 13.39 24.52 -3.02
C ILE A 16 14.03 25.55 -3.96
N ARG A 17 14.58 25.12 -5.10
CA ARG A 17 15.15 26.07 -6.08
C ARG A 17 14.12 27.03 -6.65
N ARG A 18 12.91 26.55 -6.99
CA ARG A 18 11.82 27.44 -7.42
C ARG A 18 11.45 28.45 -6.34
N GLU A 19 11.26 27.98 -5.10
CA GLU A 19 10.93 28.86 -3.98
C GLU A 19 12.02 29.90 -3.70
N LEU A 20 13.31 29.53 -3.85
CA LEU A 20 14.43 30.45 -3.73
C LEU A 20 14.48 31.46 -4.89
N GLY A 21 14.11 31.06 -6.11
CA GLY A 21 13.94 31.95 -7.24
C GLY A 21 12.88 33.01 -6.97
N ASP A 22 11.68 32.59 -6.56
CA ASP A 22 10.57 33.48 -6.20
C ASP A 22 10.96 34.41 -5.01
N PHE A 23 11.69 33.88 -4.03
CA PHE A 23 12.24 34.66 -2.93
C PHE A 23 13.24 35.71 -3.41
N ALA A 24 14.12 35.37 -4.35
CA ALA A 24 15.14 36.26 -4.88
C ALA A 24 14.53 37.42 -5.68
N GLU A 25 13.51 37.15 -6.49
CA GLU A 25 12.76 38.19 -7.21
C GLU A 25 12.08 39.17 -6.25
N ARG A 26 11.53 38.65 -5.14
CA ARG A 26 10.81 39.46 -4.15
C ARG A 26 11.74 40.24 -3.21
N TYR A 27 12.93 39.70 -2.91
CA TYR A 27 13.87 40.25 -1.93
C TYR A 27 15.32 40.32 -2.46
N PRO A 28 15.59 41.12 -3.50
CA PRO A 28 16.87 41.13 -4.21
C PRO A 28 18.05 41.53 -3.31
N ALA A 29 17.84 42.40 -2.33
CA ALA A 29 18.89 42.83 -1.41
C ALA A 29 19.39 41.69 -0.51
N VAL A 30 18.50 40.78 -0.08
CA VAL A 30 18.86 39.62 0.76
C VAL A 30 19.42 38.52 -0.13
N ALA A 31 18.80 38.25 -1.27
CA ALA A 31 19.26 37.24 -2.21
C ALA A 31 20.66 37.52 -2.76
N GLY A 32 20.98 38.79 -3.02
CA GLY A 32 22.32 39.20 -3.44
C GLY A 32 23.41 38.93 -2.39
N GLN A 33 23.09 38.96 -1.08
CA GLN A 33 24.05 38.60 -0.03
C GLN A 33 24.36 37.09 0.00
N LEU A 34 23.42 36.29 -0.49
CA LEU A 34 23.52 34.83 -0.55
C LEU A 34 23.94 34.33 -1.93
N LEU A 35 24.20 35.24 -2.88
CA LEU A 35 24.52 34.90 -4.28
C LEU A 35 23.50 33.92 -4.88
N LEU A 36 22.21 34.13 -4.57
CA LEU A 36 21.11 33.31 -5.08
C LEU A 36 20.73 33.76 -6.49
N GLU A 37 20.85 32.85 -7.44
CA GLU A 37 20.32 32.99 -8.79
C GLU A 37 19.15 32.00 -9.00
N PRO A 38 18.30 32.19 -10.03
CA PRO A 38 17.09 31.37 -10.22
C PRO A 38 17.32 29.85 -10.25
N ASP A 39 18.47 29.40 -10.76
CA ASP A 39 18.76 27.98 -10.95
C ASP A 39 20.00 27.45 -10.19
N LYS A 40 20.79 28.35 -9.58
CA LYS A 40 22.05 27.99 -8.89
C LYS A 40 22.38 29.00 -7.79
N CYS A 41 23.11 28.55 -6.77
CA CYS A 41 23.86 29.44 -5.90
C CYS A 41 25.34 29.39 -6.28
N GLU A 42 25.97 30.55 -6.48
CA GLU A 42 27.41 30.59 -6.79
C GLU A 42 28.29 30.29 -5.57
N ASP A 43 27.76 30.49 -4.35
CA ASP A 43 28.45 30.11 -3.12
C ASP A 43 28.34 28.59 -2.88
N PRO A 44 29.46 27.83 -2.91
CA PRO A 44 29.43 26.39 -2.73
C PRO A 44 28.96 25.93 -1.34
N HIS A 45 29.08 26.77 -0.31
CA HIS A 45 28.62 26.46 1.03
C HIS A 45 27.11 26.60 1.14
N VAL A 46 26.55 27.65 0.54
CA VAL A 46 25.10 27.85 0.48
C VAL A 46 24.46 26.77 -0.39
N GLU A 47 25.05 26.43 -1.54
CA GLU A 47 24.57 25.33 -2.39
C GLU A 47 24.53 23.99 -1.63
N ARG A 48 25.61 23.65 -0.91
CA ARG A 48 25.64 22.43 -0.08
C ARG A 48 24.60 22.44 1.05
N LEU A 49 24.29 23.61 1.61
CA LEU A 49 23.23 23.74 2.61
C LEU A 49 21.85 23.53 1.98
N ILE A 50 21.62 24.03 0.75
CA ILE A 50 20.39 23.78 -0.01
C ILE A 50 20.25 22.28 -0.28
N GLU A 51 21.29 21.61 -0.79
CA GLU A 51 21.30 20.17 -1.02
C GLU A 51 21.05 19.37 0.27
N ALA A 52 21.74 19.71 1.36
CA ALA A 52 21.55 19.05 2.65
C ALA A 52 20.11 19.25 3.18
N PHE A 53 19.56 20.45 3.02
CA PHE A 53 18.19 20.76 3.41
C PHE A 53 17.18 19.97 2.57
N SER A 54 17.34 19.91 1.24
CA SER A 54 16.53 19.09 0.34
C SER A 54 16.57 17.61 0.72
N MET A 55 17.72 17.09 1.15
CA MET A 55 17.84 15.72 1.63
C MET A 55 17.04 15.48 2.94
N LEU A 56 17.08 16.45 3.87
CA LEU A 56 16.30 16.36 5.11
C LEU A 56 14.80 16.42 4.83
N THR A 57 14.34 17.36 3.99
CA THR A 57 12.91 17.47 3.65
C THR A 57 12.43 16.26 2.84
N ALA A 58 13.26 15.73 1.93
CA ALA A 58 12.93 14.52 1.18
C ALA A 58 12.63 13.33 2.08
N ARG A 59 13.40 13.16 3.16
CA ARG A 59 13.15 12.11 4.16
C ARG A 59 11.85 12.33 4.92
N VAL A 60 11.50 13.58 5.22
CA VAL A 60 10.24 13.92 5.86
C VAL A 60 9.08 13.62 4.93
N GLN A 61 9.13 14.06 3.67
CA GLN A 61 8.08 13.80 2.69
C GLN A 61 7.89 12.32 2.41
N MET A 62 8.99 11.58 2.21
CA MET A 62 8.94 10.12 2.05
C MET A 62 8.26 9.44 3.25
N ARG A 63 8.55 9.90 4.48
CA ARG A 63 7.91 9.35 5.68
C ARG A 63 6.43 9.70 5.76
N LEU A 64 6.06 10.93 5.40
CA LEU A 64 4.65 11.34 5.39
C LEU A 64 3.84 10.51 4.38
N ASP A 65 4.39 10.28 3.19
CA ASP A 65 3.75 9.48 2.15
C ASP A 65 3.68 7.99 2.54
N ASP A 66 4.69 7.46 3.24
CA ASP A 66 4.71 6.09 3.79
C ASP A 66 3.65 5.89 4.90
N ASP A 67 3.47 6.87 5.79
CA ASP A 67 2.61 6.76 6.97
C ASP A 67 1.12 7.04 6.63
N PHE A 68 0.84 7.77 5.54
CA PHE A 68 -0.53 8.16 5.17
C PHE A 68 -1.53 6.99 4.92
N PRO A 69 -1.13 5.86 4.28
CA PRO A 69 -1.98 4.68 4.14
C PRO A 69 -2.45 4.07 5.47
N GLU A 70 -1.70 4.23 6.56
CA GLU A 70 -2.11 3.70 7.86
C GLU A 70 -3.38 4.38 8.37
N ILE A 71 -3.49 5.69 8.14
CA ILE A 71 -4.64 6.50 8.55
C ILE A 71 -5.88 6.09 7.76
N THR A 72 -5.75 6.01 6.44
CA THR A 72 -6.87 5.64 5.56
C THR A 72 -7.30 4.19 5.78
N GLY A 73 -6.35 3.28 6.00
CA GLY A 73 -6.61 1.90 6.39
C GLY A 73 -7.35 1.79 7.72
N ALA A 74 -6.91 2.52 8.75
CA ALA A 74 -7.59 2.54 10.04
C ALA A 74 -9.03 3.04 9.92
N PHE A 75 -9.27 4.07 9.11
CA PHE A 75 -10.62 4.60 8.89
C PHE A 75 -11.52 3.62 8.13
N LEU A 76 -10.99 2.98 7.09
CA LEU A 76 -11.71 1.93 6.35
C LEU A 76 -12.02 0.73 7.24
N SER A 77 -11.18 0.40 8.21
CA SER A 77 -11.43 -0.68 9.17
C SER A 77 -12.67 -0.43 10.04
N LEU A 78 -13.05 0.83 10.26
CA LEU A 78 -14.24 1.21 11.03
C LEU A 78 -15.48 1.34 10.14
N LEU A 79 -15.35 1.93 8.96
CA LEU A 79 -16.49 2.23 8.08
C LEU A 79 -16.87 1.06 7.16
N GLN A 80 -15.88 0.40 6.56
CA GLN A 80 -16.07 -0.66 5.56
C GLN A 80 -15.04 -1.79 5.76
N PRO A 81 -15.12 -2.55 6.88
CA PRO A 81 -14.10 -3.55 7.21
C PRO A 81 -13.90 -4.63 6.14
N HIS A 82 -14.95 -4.93 5.36
CA HIS A 82 -14.92 -5.97 4.34
C HIS A 82 -14.07 -5.64 3.11
N TYR A 83 -13.68 -4.37 2.91
CA TYR A 83 -12.76 -3.98 1.83
C TYR A 83 -11.29 -4.28 2.18
N LEU A 84 -11.00 -4.39 3.48
CA LEU A 84 -9.67 -4.76 3.99
C LEU A 84 -9.59 -6.25 4.33
N ALA A 85 -10.73 -6.95 4.40
CA ALA A 85 -10.77 -8.36 4.74
C ALA A 85 -10.15 -9.21 3.61
N PRO A 86 -9.26 -10.16 3.92
CA PRO A 86 -8.74 -11.08 2.91
C PRO A 86 -9.88 -11.96 2.38
N VAL A 87 -9.88 -12.22 1.07
CA VAL A 87 -10.79 -13.18 0.46
C VAL A 87 -10.30 -14.59 0.80
N PRO A 88 -11.09 -15.41 1.50
CA PRO A 88 -10.68 -16.78 1.79
C PRO A 88 -10.57 -17.60 0.50
N SER A 89 -9.76 -18.65 0.52
CA SER A 89 -9.75 -19.63 -0.56
C SER A 89 -11.14 -20.25 -0.73
N SER A 90 -11.58 -20.39 -1.97
CA SER A 90 -12.85 -21.01 -2.33
C SER A 90 -12.67 -21.93 -3.54
N THR A 91 -13.42 -23.02 -3.58
CA THR A 91 -13.42 -23.95 -4.71
C THR A 91 -14.84 -24.50 -4.93
N VAL A 92 -15.04 -25.13 -6.09
CA VAL A 92 -16.23 -25.91 -6.41
C VAL A 92 -15.90 -27.38 -6.23
N VAL A 93 -16.79 -28.13 -5.60
CA VAL A 93 -16.66 -29.58 -5.41
C VAL A 93 -17.88 -30.29 -5.99
N GLN A 94 -17.66 -31.48 -6.52
CA GLN A 94 -18.72 -32.40 -6.92
C GLN A 94 -18.85 -33.48 -5.84
N LEU A 95 -20.08 -33.78 -5.46
CA LEU A 95 -20.40 -34.79 -4.45
C LEU A 95 -21.17 -35.89 -5.17
N GLU A 96 -20.57 -37.07 -5.24
CA GLU A 96 -21.19 -38.23 -5.87
C GLU A 96 -21.81 -39.09 -4.78
N ALA A 97 -23.11 -39.34 -4.91
CA ALA A 97 -23.83 -40.24 -4.01
C ALA A 97 -23.39 -41.68 -4.27
N ASP A 98 -23.16 -42.42 -3.18
CA ASP A 98 -22.90 -43.86 -3.25
C ASP A 98 -24.19 -44.59 -3.65
N ALA A 99 -24.19 -45.18 -4.85
CA ALA A 99 -25.36 -45.83 -5.44
C ALA A 99 -25.90 -46.98 -4.58
N ASP A 100 -25.06 -47.59 -3.73
CA ASP A 100 -25.46 -48.70 -2.85
C ASP A 100 -26.10 -48.22 -1.53
N ARG A 101 -26.02 -46.91 -1.23
CA ARG A 101 -26.46 -46.32 0.06
C ARG A 101 -27.48 -45.20 -0.10
N ALA A 102 -27.69 -44.72 -1.33
CA ALA A 102 -28.66 -43.67 -1.63
C ALA A 102 -30.01 -44.28 -2.03
N ASP A 103 -31.10 -43.84 -1.39
CA ASP A 103 -32.44 -44.10 -1.90
C ASP A 103 -32.58 -43.39 -3.25
N ALA A 104 -32.72 -44.16 -4.34
CA ALA A 104 -32.77 -43.63 -5.71
C ALA A 104 -33.93 -42.65 -5.95
N THR A 105 -34.92 -42.62 -5.05
CA THR A 105 -36.13 -41.79 -5.13
C THR A 105 -36.10 -40.50 -4.32
N SER A 106 -35.19 -40.35 -3.36
CA SER A 106 -35.04 -39.13 -2.56
C SER A 106 -33.55 -38.83 -2.44
N GLY A 107 -33.07 -37.82 -3.18
CA GLY A 107 -31.68 -37.36 -3.14
C GLY A 107 -31.18 -37.10 -1.71
N MET A 108 -29.86 -37.02 -1.56
CA MET A 108 -29.25 -36.86 -0.24
C MET A 108 -29.02 -35.38 0.06
N ASP A 109 -29.79 -34.84 1.02
CA ASP A 109 -29.63 -33.46 1.44
C ASP A 109 -28.31 -33.24 2.20
N ILE A 110 -27.53 -32.28 1.72
CA ILE A 110 -26.30 -31.80 2.34
C ILE A 110 -26.53 -30.37 2.82
N PRO A 111 -26.62 -30.15 4.15
CA PRO A 111 -26.85 -28.83 4.71
C PRO A 111 -25.76 -27.84 4.31
N ARG A 112 -26.13 -26.55 4.26
CA ARG A 112 -25.17 -25.46 4.25
C ARG A 112 -24.20 -25.59 5.43
N HIS A 113 -22.94 -25.23 5.20
CA HIS A 113 -21.83 -25.33 6.16
C HIS A 113 -21.37 -26.74 6.51
N SER A 114 -21.75 -27.75 5.73
CA SER A 114 -21.19 -29.10 5.83
C SER A 114 -19.68 -29.05 5.59
N GLN A 115 -18.90 -29.71 6.46
CA GLN A 115 -17.45 -29.62 6.47
C GLN A 115 -16.83 -30.46 5.36
N LEU A 116 -15.81 -29.90 4.71
CA LEU A 116 -14.99 -30.56 3.71
C LEU A 116 -13.52 -30.36 4.09
N HIS A 117 -12.69 -31.37 3.85
CA HIS A 117 -11.27 -31.30 4.18
C HIS A 117 -10.44 -31.70 2.97
N THR A 118 -9.33 -31.01 2.78
CA THR A 118 -8.35 -31.44 1.78
C THR A 118 -7.53 -32.61 2.31
N PRO A 119 -6.86 -33.37 1.43
CA PRO A 119 -5.66 -34.10 1.81
C PRO A 119 -4.65 -33.16 2.48
N SER A 120 -3.78 -33.72 3.32
CA SER A 120 -2.69 -32.97 3.93
C SER A 120 -1.66 -32.58 2.87
N LEU A 121 -1.46 -31.29 2.65
CA LEU A 121 -0.41 -30.75 1.78
C LEU A 121 0.67 -30.15 2.67
N SER A 122 1.89 -30.68 2.61
CA SER A 122 3.03 -30.22 3.43
C SER A 122 2.72 -30.16 4.94
N GLY A 123 1.93 -31.11 5.45
CA GLY A 123 1.54 -31.18 6.86
C GLY A 123 0.38 -30.27 7.26
N VAL A 124 -0.21 -29.52 6.33
CA VAL A 124 -1.37 -28.65 6.58
C VAL A 124 -2.62 -29.23 5.93
N ARG A 125 -3.71 -29.26 6.69
CA ARG A 125 -5.05 -29.64 6.21
C ARG A 125 -5.93 -28.41 6.15
N CYS A 126 -6.47 -28.11 4.98
CA CYS A 126 -7.41 -27.00 4.82
C CYS A 126 -8.83 -27.48 5.13
N HIS A 127 -9.59 -26.61 5.80
CA HIS A 127 -10.98 -26.84 6.17
C HIS A 127 -11.87 -25.92 5.34
N PHE A 128 -12.79 -26.51 4.59
CA PHE A 128 -13.79 -25.83 3.80
C PHE A 128 -15.19 -26.16 4.33
N ARG A 129 -16.18 -25.38 3.89
CA ARG A 129 -17.58 -25.63 4.19
C ARG A 129 -18.45 -25.29 2.99
N THR A 130 -19.53 -26.03 2.78
CA THR A 130 -20.51 -25.72 1.72
C THR A 130 -21.13 -24.34 1.95
N SER A 131 -21.33 -23.56 0.89
CA SER A 131 -21.88 -22.19 0.98
C SER A 131 -23.40 -22.13 0.91
N TYR A 132 -24.05 -23.17 0.41
CA TYR A 132 -25.51 -23.36 0.27
C TYR A 132 -25.88 -24.83 0.48
N PRO A 133 -27.16 -25.15 0.78
CA PRO A 133 -27.62 -26.54 0.80
C PRO A 133 -27.67 -27.13 -0.62
N VAL A 134 -27.38 -28.42 -0.76
CA VAL A 134 -27.47 -29.17 -2.03
C VAL A 134 -28.18 -30.51 -1.79
N THR A 135 -28.82 -31.06 -2.83
CA THR A 135 -29.59 -32.32 -2.81
C THR A 135 -29.15 -33.21 -3.96
#